data_AF-A0A0F6AG62-F1
#
_entry.id   AF-A0A0F6AG62-F1
#
_cell.length_a   1.000
_cell.length_b   1.000
_cell.length_c   1.000
_cell.angle_alpha   90.00
_cell.angle_beta   90.00
_cell.angle_gamma   90.00
#
_symmetry.space_group_name_H-M   'P 1'
#
loop_
_entity.id
_entity.type
_entity.pdbx_description
1 polymer ?
#
loop_
_entity_poly.entity_id
_entity_poly.type
_entity_poly.pdbx_seq_one_letter_code
_entity_poly.pdbx_strand_id
1 'polypeptide(L)'
;MQFRTTLRNKIAVKVLILTSLSLLSACSFTPNKIGVPEKYYDFDHQIHYEQIKYNDDHYYLQIKADSYEHFSQQSIFLLRHSQSLCRGDQPQILLHGGVQKFDRLPLYPRPYQPDLRAEVKCIKEVNSASKTSTKQ
;
A
#
# COMPACT_ATOMS: atom_id res chain seq x y z
N MET A 1 -49.32 24.47 -31.75
CA MET A 1 -47.92 24.10 -32.10
C MET A 1 -46.96 24.35 -30.93
N GLN A 2 -47.28 23.92 -29.69
CA GLN A 2 -46.44 24.17 -28.49
C GLN A 2 -46.14 22.92 -27.64
N PHE A 3 -46.78 21.79 -27.92
CA PHE A 3 -46.61 20.57 -27.10
C PHE A 3 -45.32 19.79 -27.41
N ARG A 4 -44.70 20.02 -28.59
CA ARG A 4 -43.47 19.33 -29.01
C ARG A 4 -42.19 19.89 -28.38
N THR A 5 -42.18 21.14 -27.94
CA THR A 5 -40.98 21.82 -27.39
C THR A 5 -40.69 21.42 -25.94
N THR A 6 -41.72 21.19 -25.13
CA THR A 6 -41.58 20.82 -23.70
C THR A 6 -41.06 19.39 -23.51
N LEU A 7 -41.51 18.44 -24.35
CA LEU A 7 -41.04 17.06 -24.32
C LEU A 7 -39.57 16.94 -24.77
N ARG A 8 -39.17 17.73 -25.78
CA ARG A 8 -37.79 17.80 -26.27
C ARG A 8 -36.84 18.35 -25.20
N ASN A 9 -37.27 19.35 -24.43
CA ASN A 9 -36.51 19.88 -23.29
C ASN A 9 -36.35 18.87 -22.15
N LYS A 10 -37.41 18.11 -21.80
CA LYS A 10 -37.31 17.08 -20.75
C LYS A 10 -36.37 15.94 -21.13
N ILE A 11 -36.33 15.55 -22.40
CA ILE A 11 -35.40 14.54 -22.91
C ILE A 11 -33.97 15.10 -22.92
N ALA A 12 -33.77 16.34 -23.38
CA ALA A 12 -32.46 16.98 -23.37
C ALA A 12 -31.86 17.11 -21.97
N VAL A 13 -32.66 17.47 -20.96
CA VAL A 13 -32.21 17.55 -19.56
C VAL A 13 -31.82 16.16 -19.03
N LYS A 14 -32.59 15.11 -19.33
CA LYS A 14 -32.24 13.74 -18.92
C LYS A 14 -30.96 13.24 -19.57
N VAL A 15 -30.75 13.55 -20.84
CA VAL A 15 -29.51 13.21 -21.57
C VAL A 15 -28.32 13.96 -20.96
N LEU A 16 -28.47 15.24 -20.63
CA LEU A 16 -27.42 16.05 -19.99
C LEU A 16 -27.01 15.51 -18.61
N ILE A 17 -27.97 15.02 -17.81
CA ILE A 17 -27.70 14.41 -16.50
C ILE A 17 -27.00 13.06 -16.65
N LEU A 18 -27.36 12.27 -17.66
CA LEU A 18 -26.75 10.96 -17.89
C LEU A 18 -25.31 11.09 -18.40
N THR A 19 -25.05 12.06 -19.27
CA THR A 19 -23.70 12.35 -19.77
C THR A 19 -22.79 12.96 -18.71
N SER A 20 -23.32 13.78 -17.80
CA SER A 20 -22.52 14.32 -16.70
C SER A 20 -22.10 13.23 -15.71
N LEU A 21 -22.97 12.29 -15.35
CA LEU A 21 -22.63 11.17 -14.45
C LEU A 21 -21.53 10.25 -15.02
N SER A 22 -21.50 10.07 -16.33
CA SER A 22 -20.52 9.19 -16.98
C SER A 22 -19.13 9.83 -17.10
N LEU A 23 -19.00 11.15 -16.97
CA LEU A 23 -17.71 11.83 -16.95
C LEU A 23 -16.99 11.72 -15.59
N LEU A 24 -17.69 11.38 -14.50
CA LEU A 24 -17.07 11.24 -13.17
C LEU A 24 -16.33 9.90 -12.98
N SER A 25 -16.53 8.91 -13.85
CA SER A 25 -15.88 7.58 -13.71
C SER A 25 -14.44 7.51 -14.24
N ALA A 26 -13.94 8.57 -14.91
CA ALA A 26 -12.62 8.58 -15.52
C ALA A 26 -11.47 8.88 -14.52
N CYS A 27 -11.79 9.26 -13.27
CA CYS A 27 -10.81 9.61 -12.26
C CYS A 27 -10.58 8.45 -11.30
N SER A 28 -9.95 7.36 -11.71
CA SER A 28 -9.48 6.35 -10.76
C SER A 28 -8.35 5.52 -11.37
N PHE A 29 -7.23 5.47 -10.67
CA PHE A 29 -6.06 4.61 -10.90
C PHE A 29 -4.94 5.17 -11.80
N THR A 30 -4.02 5.90 -11.18
CA THR A 30 -2.64 6.01 -11.68
C THR A 30 -1.84 4.83 -11.14
N PRO A 31 -1.33 3.91 -11.99
CA PRO A 31 -0.50 2.81 -11.51
C PRO A 31 0.79 3.34 -10.88
N ASN A 32 1.23 2.71 -9.79
CA ASN A 32 2.46 3.07 -9.09
C ASN A 32 3.66 2.97 -10.02
N LYS A 33 4.57 3.93 -9.90
CA LYS A 33 5.80 3.95 -10.71
C LYS A 33 6.77 2.92 -10.16
N ILE A 34 7.23 2.01 -11.02
CA ILE A 34 8.23 1.00 -10.66
C ILE A 34 9.57 1.68 -10.36
N GLY A 35 10.20 1.30 -9.24
CA GLY A 35 11.51 1.77 -8.83
C GLY A 35 11.56 3.21 -8.28
N VAL A 36 10.41 3.87 -8.12
CA VAL A 36 10.34 5.25 -7.61
C VAL A 36 9.79 5.24 -6.18
N PRO A 37 10.38 6.00 -5.24
CA PRO A 37 9.84 6.15 -3.90
C PRO A 37 8.54 6.94 -3.92
N GLU A 38 7.51 6.35 -3.32
CA GLU A 38 6.20 6.96 -3.14
C GLU A 38 5.91 7.11 -1.64
N LYS A 39 5.32 8.24 -1.27
CA LYS A 39 5.00 8.57 0.12
C LYS A 39 3.57 8.18 0.44
N TYR A 40 3.39 7.51 1.56
CA TYR A 40 2.12 6.98 2.03
C TYR A 40 1.89 7.32 3.49
N TYR A 41 0.63 7.23 3.88
CA TYR A 41 0.18 7.46 5.25
C TYR A 41 -0.90 6.45 5.62
N ASP A 42 -0.69 5.72 6.71
CA ASP A 42 -1.72 4.91 7.37
C ASP A 42 -2.49 5.82 8.32
N PHE A 43 -3.75 6.10 8.01
CA PHE A 43 -4.58 7.00 8.81
C PHE A 43 -5.00 6.39 10.14
N ASP A 44 -5.20 5.06 10.21
CA ASP A 44 -5.72 4.40 11.41
C ASP A 44 -4.67 4.38 12.53
N HIS A 45 -3.40 4.17 12.15
CA HIS A 45 -2.28 4.09 13.09
C HIS A 45 -1.35 5.30 13.02
N GLN A 46 -1.67 6.29 12.19
CA GLN A 46 -0.91 7.53 12.02
C GLN A 46 0.55 7.33 11.55
N ILE A 47 0.79 6.35 10.69
CA ILE A 47 2.15 5.96 10.26
C ILE A 47 2.50 6.55 8.91
N HIS A 48 3.57 7.33 8.87
CA HIS A 48 4.19 7.81 7.63
C HIS A 48 5.22 6.81 7.11
N TYR A 49 5.16 6.47 5.83
CA TYR A 49 6.15 5.59 5.21
C TYR A 49 6.40 5.92 3.75
N GLU A 50 7.58 5.55 3.28
CA GLU A 50 7.93 5.52 1.87
C GLU A 50 7.97 4.08 1.39
N GLN A 51 7.48 3.84 0.17
CA GLN A 51 7.51 2.54 -0.48
C GLN A 51 8.10 2.66 -1.88
N ILE A 52 9.01 1.76 -2.22
CA ILE A 52 9.47 1.53 -3.59
C ILE A 52 8.94 0.17 -4.02
N LYS A 53 8.20 0.14 -5.13
CA LYS A 53 7.80 -1.11 -5.78
C LYS A 53 8.82 -1.47 -6.86
N TYR A 54 9.58 -2.55 -6.70
CA TYR A 54 10.48 -3.03 -7.75
C TYR A 54 9.73 -3.94 -8.73
N ASN A 55 8.83 -4.79 -8.22
CA ASN A 55 7.87 -5.58 -9.00
C ASN A 55 6.72 -6.03 -8.09
N ASP A 56 5.86 -6.94 -8.54
CA ASP A 56 4.72 -7.45 -7.74
C ASP A 56 5.13 -8.33 -6.55
N ASP A 57 6.37 -8.81 -6.51
CA ASP A 57 6.88 -9.71 -5.48
C ASP A 57 8.05 -9.09 -4.68
N HIS A 58 8.38 -7.81 -4.91
CA HIS A 58 9.55 -7.17 -4.32
C HIS A 58 9.36 -5.68 -4.07
N TYR A 59 9.49 -5.29 -2.81
CA TYR A 59 9.25 -3.95 -2.29
C TYR A 59 10.35 -3.52 -1.33
N TYR A 60 10.57 -2.22 -1.23
CA TYR A 60 11.34 -1.61 -0.16
C TYR A 60 10.42 -0.67 0.63
N LEU A 61 10.51 -0.74 1.96
CA LEU A 61 9.73 0.05 2.91
C LEU A 61 10.66 0.85 3.81
N GLN A 62 10.33 2.13 3.97
CA GLN A 62 10.97 3.03 4.92
C GLN A 62 9.90 3.70 5.79
N ILE A 63 9.71 3.18 6.98
CA ILE A 63 8.74 3.68 7.96
C ILE A 63 9.42 4.77 8.79
N LYS A 64 8.83 5.97 8.80
CA LYS A 64 9.42 7.13 9.46
C LYS A 64 9.41 6.94 10.97
N ALA A 65 10.55 7.13 11.61
CA ALA A 65 10.63 7.02 13.07
C ALA A 65 9.76 8.08 13.76
N ASP A 66 9.15 7.70 14.88
CA ASP A 66 8.32 8.58 15.70
C ASP A 66 8.60 8.32 17.20
N SER A 67 7.60 8.46 18.08
CA SER A 67 7.69 8.18 19.50
C SER A 67 7.96 6.70 19.81
N TYR A 68 8.52 6.43 20.99
CA TYR A 68 8.74 5.05 21.45
C TYR A 68 7.44 4.24 21.56
N GLU A 69 6.34 4.88 21.96
CA GLU A 69 5.01 4.25 22.02
C GLU A 69 4.56 3.83 20.61
N HIS A 70 4.80 4.68 19.61
CA HIS A 70 4.51 4.41 18.21
C HIS A 70 5.46 3.41 17.55
N PHE A 71 6.68 3.19 18.07
CA PHE A 71 7.59 2.18 17.51
C PHE A 71 6.96 0.78 17.49
N SER A 72 6.22 0.42 18.53
CA SER A 72 5.49 -0.86 18.59
C SER A 72 4.48 -0.97 17.44
N GLN A 73 3.72 0.10 17.19
CA GLN A 73 2.75 0.19 16.11
C GLN A 73 3.44 0.14 14.74
N GLN A 74 4.56 0.84 14.57
CA GLN A 74 5.37 0.83 13.35
C GLN A 74 5.91 -0.58 13.03
N SER A 75 6.35 -1.31 14.06
CA SER A 75 6.83 -2.69 13.90
C SER A 75 5.71 -3.64 13.48
N ILE A 76 4.52 -3.51 14.08
CA ILE A 76 3.34 -4.31 13.72
C ILE A 76 2.83 -3.93 12.32
N PHE A 77 2.84 -2.64 11.99
CA PHE A 77 2.51 -2.15 10.66
C PHE A 77 3.39 -2.78 9.60
N LEU A 78 4.71 -2.84 9.80
CA LEU A 78 5.63 -3.50 8.86
C LEU A 78 5.17 -4.93 8.56
N LEU A 79 4.83 -5.71 9.59
CA LEU A 79 4.41 -7.11 9.42
C LEU A 79 3.09 -7.21 8.65
N ARG A 80 2.07 -6.45 9.06
CA ARG A 80 0.73 -6.48 8.43
C ARG A 80 0.75 -5.95 7.00
N HIS A 81 1.47 -4.86 6.77
CA HIS A 81 1.60 -4.26 5.44
C HIS A 81 2.36 -5.19 4.50
N SER A 82 3.43 -5.84 4.97
CA SER A 82 4.15 -6.86 4.18
C SER A 82 3.23 -8.01 3.75
N GLN A 83 2.37 -8.49 4.66
CA GLN A 83 1.37 -9.52 4.33
C GLN A 83 0.37 -9.04 3.28
N SER A 84 -0.08 -7.78 3.39
CA SER A 84 -1.00 -7.17 2.43
C SER A 84 -0.38 -7.04 1.03
N LEU A 85 0.89 -6.61 0.96
CA LEU A 85 1.64 -6.50 -0.29
C LEU A 85 1.73 -7.84 -1.02
N CYS A 86 1.93 -8.94 -0.29
CA CYS A 86 2.08 -10.27 -0.87
C CYS A 86 0.77 -10.99 -1.20
N ARG A 87 -0.41 -10.40 -0.93
CA ARG A 87 -1.73 -10.89 -1.41
C ARG A 87 -2.00 -12.39 -1.21
N GLY A 88 -1.46 -12.98 -0.15
CA GLY A 88 -1.62 -14.41 0.18
C GLY A 88 -0.34 -15.24 0.06
N ASP A 89 0.67 -14.75 -0.66
CA ASP A 89 2.02 -15.31 -0.60
C ASP A 89 2.70 -14.96 0.73
N GLN A 90 3.73 -15.71 1.10
CA GLN A 90 4.42 -15.52 2.38
C GLN A 90 5.45 -14.38 2.24
N PRO A 91 5.40 -13.35 3.13
CA PRO A 91 6.37 -12.28 3.11
C PRO A 91 7.70 -12.71 3.75
N GLN A 92 8.79 -12.54 3.02
CA GLN A 92 10.15 -12.60 3.53
C GLN A 92 10.68 -11.17 3.74
N ILE A 93 10.93 -10.81 5.00
CA ILE A 93 11.33 -9.45 5.40
C ILE A 93 12.82 -9.44 5.74
N LEU A 94 13.59 -8.60 5.05
CA LEU A 94 14.99 -8.32 5.37
C LEU A 94 15.11 -6.92 5.97
N LEU A 95 15.54 -6.83 7.23
CA LEU A 95 15.72 -5.57 7.93
C LEU A 95 17.09 -4.95 7.58
N HIS A 96 17.10 -3.70 7.11
CA HIS A 96 18.32 -2.94 6.85
C HIS A 96 18.75 -2.05 8.02
N GLY A 97 17.83 -1.72 8.93
CA GLY A 97 18.11 -0.90 10.11
C GLY A 97 16.89 -0.21 10.66
N GLY A 98 17.09 0.65 11.66
CA GLY A 98 15.98 1.34 12.35
C GLY A 98 15.27 0.51 13.42
N VAL A 99 15.73 -0.73 13.65
CA VAL A 99 15.22 -1.57 14.73
C VAL A 99 15.64 -0.96 16.07
N GLN A 100 14.65 -0.60 16.89
CA GLN A 100 14.88 -0.08 18.23
C GLN A 100 15.05 -1.23 19.22
N LYS A 101 15.89 -1.03 20.24
CA LYS A 101 16.06 -2.00 21.33
C LYS A 101 14.83 -1.97 22.23
N PHE A 102 14.39 -3.14 22.66
CA PHE A 102 13.25 -3.31 23.56
C PHE A 102 13.48 -2.68 24.95
N ASP A 103 14.68 -2.83 25.52
CA ASP A 103 14.97 -2.38 26.91
C ASP A 103 15.42 -0.91 27.02
N ARG A 104 15.25 -0.10 25.97
CA ARG A 104 15.81 1.25 25.98
C ARG A 104 14.94 2.18 26.85
N LEU A 105 15.43 2.51 28.04
CA LEU A 105 14.84 3.55 28.89
C LEU A 105 14.64 4.84 28.07
N PRO A 106 13.47 5.50 28.15
CA PRO A 106 13.24 6.76 27.46
C PRO A 106 14.17 7.84 28.04
N LEU A 107 15.30 8.07 27.37
CA LEU A 107 16.21 9.16 27.71
C LEU A 107 15.62 10.48 27.19
N TYR A 108 15.63 11.52 28.03
CA TYR A 108 15.25 12.88 27.65
C TYR A 108 16.47 13.82 27.73
N PRO A 109 16.78 14.60 26.67
CA PRO A 109 16.10 14.66 25.38
C PRO A 109 16.34 13.39 24.53
N ARG A 110 15.37 13.02 23.69
CA ARG A 110 15.48 11.81 22.87
C ARG A 110 16.50 12.01 21.74
N PRO A 111 17.47 11.11 21.56
CA PRO A 111 18.29 11.07 20.35
C PRO A 111 17.40 10.81 19.14
N TYR A 112 17.72 11.41 17.99
CA TYR A 112 17.06 11.11 16.72
C TYR A 112 17.11 9.61 16.45
N GLN A 113 15.96 9.00 16.18
CA GLN A 113 15.86 7.58 15.88
C GLN A 113 15.87 7.39 14.36
N PRO A 114 16.64 6.43 13.85
CA PRO A 114 16.64 6.14 12.43
C PRO A 114 15.33 5.46 12.01
N ASP A 115 14.84 5.78 10.81
CA ASP A 115 13.69 5.13 10.17
C ASP A 115 13.87 3.61 10.12
N LEU A 116 12.77 2.88 10.33
CA LEU A 116 12.72 1.43 10.14
C LEU A 116 12.72 1.13 8.63
N ARG A 117 13.79 0.47 8.17
CA ARG A 117 14.03 0.20 6.75
C ARG A 117 14.06 -1.30 6.49
N ALA A 118 13.28 -1.76 5.53
CA ALA A 118 13.15 -3.17 5.22
C ALA A 118 12.91 -3.43 3.72
N GLU A 119 13.40 -4.56 3.24
CA GLU A 119 13.05 -5.15 1.96
C GLU A 119 12.04 -6.27 2.19
N VAL A 120 11.00 -6.33 1.37
CA VAL A 120 9.93 -7.34 1.43
C VAL A 120 9.92 -8.09 0.11
N LYS A 121 10.08 -9.41 0.18
CA LYS A 121 9.93 -10.32 -0.97
C LYS A 121 8.78 -11.28 -0.73
N CYS A 122 7.95 -11.49 -1.74
CA CYS A 122 6.82 -12.41 -1.68
C CYS A 122 7.26 -13.77 -2.23
N ILE A 123 7.25 -14.78 -1.36
CA ILE A 123 7.60 -16.15 -1.73
C ILE A 123 6.34 -17.00 -1.79
N LYS A 124 6.18 -17.70 -2.92
CA LYS A 124 5.11 -18.68 -3.08
C LYS A 124 5.49 -19.92 -2.30
N GLU A 125 4.59 -20.38 -1.43
CA GLU A 125 4.70 -21.68 -0.80
C GLU A 125 4.77 -22.74 -1.90
N VAL A 126 5.96 -23.27 -2.17
CA VAL A 126 6.11 -24.43 -3.05
C VAL A 126 5.61 -25.62 -2.25
N ASN A 127 4.31 -25.90 -2.36
CA ASN A 127 3.77 -27.18 -1.95
C ASN A 127 4.66 -28.25 -2.56
N SER A 128 5.34 -29.02 -1.72
CA SER A 128 6.32 -30.05 -2.08
C SER A 128 5.67 -31.28 -2.74
N ALA A 129 4.59 -31.08 -3.49
CA ALA A 129 3.78 -32.09 -4.17
C ALA A 129 3.98 -32.08 -5.71
N SER A 130 5.15 -31.64 -6.18
CA SER A 130 5.60 -31.92 -7.55
C SER A 130 7.07 -32.32 -7.58
N LYS A 131 7.42 -33.29 -6.74
CA LYS A 131 8.52 -34.22 -7.05
C LYS A 131 7.87 -35.56 -7.35
N THR A 132 7.63 -35.84 -8.63
CA THR A 132 7.95 -37.10 -9.34
C THR A 132 7.26 -37.04 -10.71
N SER A 133 7.88 -36.35 -11.67
CA SER A 133 7.67 -36.65 -13.09
C SER A 133 8.63 -37.78 -13.45
N THR A 134 8.07 -38.87 -13.96
CA THR A 134 8.62 -39.64 -15.07
C THR A 134 10.02 -40.23 -14.87
N LYS A 135 10.06 -41.49 -14.40
CA LYS A 135 11.10 -42.43 -14.84
C LYS A 135 10.87 -42.71 -16.32
N GLN A 136 11.87 -42.42 -17.14
CA GLN A 136 12.05 -42.98 -18.47
C GLN A 136 13.10 -44.10 -18.36
#